data_AF-A0A265Q8C2-F1
#
_entry.id   AF-A0A265Q8C2-F1
#
_cell.length_a   1.000
_cell.length_b   1.000
_cell.length_c   1.000
_cell.angle_alpha   90.00
_cell.angle_beta   90.00
_cell.angle_gamma   90.00
#
_symmetry.space_group_name_H-M   'P 1'
#
loop_
_entity.id
_entity.type
_entity.pdbx_description
1 polymer ?
#
loop_
_entity_poly.entity_id
_entity_poly.type
_entity_poly.pdbx_seq_one_letter_code
_entity_poly.pdbx_strand_id
1 'polypeptide(L)'
;MSLMRSQKNSLLEEIKESALNPFNFDWDNEIDENTDLLLEVLKYKGTEYYFAIVVDDDIFRVGYTPGENMLYERTEYDEWEEILYYFRNWLSCLKREISQPDLWEELEKIKMDDLIPELDGLEFEDKYEREEFSYREVMQIEQGINDIRNYLVETSNGNDEEIKIINQKLDYLTDAVKRMGRTDWKNIFIGVMIDIGINIISNPVQRQKIGQMIQNMFSGIVKLISIP
;
A
#
# COMPACT_ATOMS: atom_id res chain seq x y z
N MET A 1 -28.20 -25.10 3.49
CA MET A 1 -27.79 -26.27 2.65
C MET A 1 -26.30 -26.16 2.33
N SER A 2 -25.65 -27.20 1.78
CA SER A 2 -24.23 -27.14 1.37
C SER A 2 -24.07 -26.91 -0.13
N LEU A 3 -22.94 -26.36 -0.56
CA LEU A 3 -22.65 -26.17 -1.99
C LEU A 3 -22.41 -27.50 -2.71
N MET A 4 -22.84 -27.56 -3.97
CA MET A 4 -22.59 -28.70 -4.85
C MET A 4 -21.12 -28.81 -5.25
N ARG A 5 -20.67 -30.01 -5.60
CA ARG A 5 -19.30 -30.24 -6.08
C ARG A 5 -18.96 -29.42 -7.33
N SER A 6 -19.91 -29.25 -8.25
CA SER A 6 -19.73 -28.42 -9.45
C SER A 6 -19.46 -26.97 -9.09
N GLN A 7 -20.23 -26.41 -8.14
CA GLN A 7 -20.07 -25.05 -7.64
C GLN A 7 -18.70 -24.84 -6.99
N LYS A 8 -18.28 -25.77 -6.12
CA LYS A 8 -16.94 -25.74 -5.49
C LYS A 8 -15.82 -25.82 -6.55
N ASN A 9 -16.01 -26.63 -7.60
CA ASN A 9 -15.04 -26.73 -8.69
C ASN A 9 -14.96 -25.44 -9.51
N SER A 10 -16.08 -24.78 -9.81
CA SER A 10 -16.10 -23.49 -10.52
C SER A 10 -15.31 -22.43 -9.75
N LEU A 11 -15.50 -22.33 -8.42
CA LEU A 11 -14.70 -21.41 -7.60
C LEU A 11 -13.19 -21.73 -7.67
N LEU A 12 -12.82 -23.00 -7.68
CA LEU A 12 -11.42 -23.40 -7.83
C LEU A 12 -10.84 -23.03 -9.21
N GLU A 13 -11.65 -23.09 -10.27
CA GLU A 13 -11.26 -22.66 -11.62
C GLU A 13 -11.02 -21.15 -11.66
N GLU A 14 -11.90 -20.35 -11.06
CA GLU A 14 -11.73 -18.89 -10.94
C GLU A 14 -10.44 -18.50 -10.19
N ILE A 15 -10.11 -19.22 -9.11
CA ILE A 15 -8.83 -19.00 -8.40
C ILE A 15 -7.65 -19.22 -9.35
N LYS A 16 -7.66 -20.30 -10.14
CA LYS A 16 -6.58 -20.59 -11.10
C LYS A 16 -6.48 -19.50 -12.17
N GLU A 17 -7.60 -19.00 -12.66
CA GLU A 17 -7.64 -17.93 -13.67
C GLU A 17 -7.14 -16.58 -13.12
N SER A 18 -7.33 -16.30 -11.83
CA SER A 18 -6.86 -15.07 -11.17
C SER A 18 -5.32 -14.98 -10.98
N ALA A 19 -4.59 -16.06 -11.30
CA ALA A 19 -3.17 -16.25 -11.03
C ALA A 19 -2.79 -16.25 -9.53
N LEU A 20 -3.75 -16.48 -8.63
CA LEU A 20 -3.49 -16.78 -7.22
C LEU A 20 -3.17 -18.26 -7.06
N ASN A 21 -2.37 -18.61 -6.05
CA ASN A 21 -2.04 -20.00 -5.76
C ASN A 21 -3.20 -20.68 -5.02
N PRO A 22 -3.85 -21.72 -5.58
CA PRO A 22 -4.96 -22.41 -4.91
C PRO A 22 -4.60 -23.02 -3.55
N PHE A 23 -3.32 -23.34 -3.32
CA PHE A 23 -2.86 -23.90 -2.04
C PHE A 23 -2.83 -22.87 -0.90
N ASN A 24 -2.97 -21.57 -1.22
CA ASN A 24 -3.07 -20.52 -0.22
C ASN A 24 -4.51 -20.34 0.30
N PHE A 25 -5.45 -21.17 -0.15
CA PHE A 25 -6.83 -21.13 0.32
C PHE A 25 -7.12 -22.36 1.17
N ASP A 26 -7.86 -22.13 2.26
CA ASP A 26 -8.47 -23.17 3.06
C ASP A 26 -9.99 -23.09 2.93
N TRP A 27 -10.61 -24.26 2.84
CA TRP A 27 -12.05 -24.39 2.80
C TRP A 27 -12.53 -24.85 4.17
N ASP A 28 -13.42 -24.08 4.77
CA ASP A 28 -13.99 -24.35 6.08
C ASP A 28 -15.52 -24.36 6.02
N ASN A 29 -16.13 -25.00 7.02
CA ASN A 29 -17.57 -25.01 7.22
C ASN A 29 -17.87 -24.43 8.60
N GLU A 30 -18.53 -23.28 8.63
CA GLU A 30 -18.91 -22.61 9.86
C GLU A 30 -20.43 -22.61 10.02
N ILE A 31 -20.92 -22.37 11.23
CA ILE A 31 -22.35 -22.20 11.50
C ILE A 31 -22.57 -20.73 11.85
N ASP A 32 -23.53 -20.09 11.18
CA ASP A 32 -23.93 -18.73 11.52
C ASP A 32 -24.61 -18.77 12.89
N GLU A 33 -24.00 -18.14 13.90
CA GLU A 33 -24.55 -18.14 15.26
C GLU A 33 -25.95 -17.50 15.35
N ASN A 34 -26.30 -16.63 14.39
CA ASN A 34 -27.60 -15.94 14.38
C ASN A 34 -28.68 -16.70 13.61
N THR A 35 -28.30 -17.45 12.56
CA THR A 35 -29.25 -18.12 11.66
C THR A 35 -29.24 -19.64 11.74
N ASP A 36 -28.25 -20.23 12.43
CA ASP A 36 -27.99 -21.68 12.50
C ASP A 36 -27.80 -22.32 11.11
N LEU A 37 -27.45 -21.50 10.12
CA LEU A 37 -27.19 -21.94 8.75
C LEU A 37 -25.71 -22.25 8.55
N LEU A 38 -25.44 -23.23 7.68
CA LEU A 38 -24.09 -23.60 7.28
C LEU A 38 -23.50 -22.52 6.37
N LEU A 39 -22.39 -21.91 6.78
CA LEU A 39 -21.51 -21.11 5.94
C LEU A 39 -20.45 -22.00 5.32
N GLU A 40 -20.35 -21.94 4.00
CA GLU A 40 -19.24 -22.48 3.24
C GLU A 40 -18.22 -21.36 3.05
N VAL A 41 -17.09 -21.42 3.76
CA VAL A 41 -16.12 -20.32 3.87
C VAL A 41 -14.81 -20.69 3.18
N LEU A 42 -14.40 -19.87 2.22
CA LEU A 42 -13.09 -19.94 1.60
C LEU A 42 -12.19 -18.84 2.18
N LYS A 43 -11.16 -19.23 2.95
CA LYS A 43 -10.23 -18.30 3.61
C LYS A 43 -8.89 -18.25 2.91
N TYR A 44 -8.26 -17.07 2.88
CA TYR A 44 -6.87 -16.93 2.46
C TYR A 44 -5.92 -17.13 3.64
N LYS A 45 -4.90 -17.98 3.49
CA LYS A 45 -4.00 -18.37 4.58
C LYS A 45 -3.22 -17.18 5.13
N GLY A 46 -3.16 -17.10 6.46
CA GLY A 46 -2.38 -16.09 7.17
C GLY A 46 -3.02 -14.70 7.17
N THR A 47 -4.28 -14.59 6.76
CA THR A 47 -5.06 -13.34 6.84
C THR A 47 -6.47 -13.62 7.35
N GLU A 48 -7.20 -12.55 7.67
CA GLU A 48 -8.62 -12.60 8.01
C GLU A 48 -9.54 -12.54 6.77
N TYR A 49 -8.97 -12.65 5.56
CA TYR A 49 -9.72 -12.50 4.32
C TYR A 49 -10.45 -13.79 3.94
N TYR A 50 -11.73 -13.65 3.58
CA TYR A 50 -12.59 -14.77 3.25
C TYR A 50 -13.68 -14.41 2.24
N PHE A 51 -14.21 -15.44 1.60
CA PHE A 51 -15.47 -15.42 0.86
C PHE A 51 -16.38 -16.50 1.42
N ALA A 52 -17.52 -16.10 1.98
CA ALA A 52 -18.47 -16.99 2.62
C ALA A 52 -19.78 -17.03 1.84
N ILE A 53 -20.29 -18.23 1.62
CA ILE A 53 -21.58 -18.47 0.97
C ILE A 53 -22.48 -19.24 1.92
N VAL A 54 -23.69 -18.73 2.14
CA VAL A 54 -24.78 -19.45 2.79
C VAL A 54 -25.83 -19.77 1.75
N VAL A 55 -26.28 -21.02 1.74
CA VAL A 55 -27.42 -21.45 0.90
C VAL A 55 -28.64 -21.58 1.80
N ASP A 56 -29.59 -20.65 1.63
CA ASP A 56 -30.87 -20.60 2.34
C ASP A 56 -32.00 -20.80 1.32
N ASP A 57 -32.66 -21.96 1.37
CA ASP A 57 -33.56 -22.44 0.32
C ASP A 57 -32.92 -22.38 -1.09
N ASP A 58 -33.41 -21.48 -1.94
CA ASP A 58 -32.95 -21.26 -3.32
C ASP A 58 -32.16 -19.93 -3.47
N ILE A 59 -31.79 -19.29 -2.36
CA ILE A 59 -31.04 -18.02 -2.34
C ILE A 59 -29.63 -18.26 -1.78
N PHE A 60 -28.65 -17.74 -2.49
CA PHE A 60 -27.26 -17.63 -2.06
C PHE A 60 -27.06 -16.28 -1.37
N ARG A 61 -26.73 -16.30 -0.08
CA ARG A 61 -26.22 -15.11 0.61
C ARG A 61 -24.70 -15.16 0.61
N VAL A 62 -24.08 -14.07 0.22
CA VAL A 62 -22.63 -13.95 0.14
C VAL A 62 -22.15 -12.85 1.07
N GLY A 63 -21.12 -13.14 1.85
CA GLY A 63 -20.35 -12.14 2.59
C GLY A 63 -18.86 -12.32 2.33
N TYR A 64 -18.12 -11.25 2.09
CA TYR A 64 -16.70 -11.35 1.84
C TYR A 64 -15.88 -10.16 2.35
N THR A 65 -14.61 -10.45 2.57
CA THR A 65 -13.55 -9.48 2.86
C THR A 65 -12.27 -9.95 2.16
N PRO A 66 -11.51 -9.06 1.51
CA PRO A 66 -11.73 -7.62 1.42
C PRO A 66 -12.76 -7.27 0.34
N GLY A 67 -13.47 -6.14 0.52
CA GLY A 67 -14.34 -5.56 -0.49
C GLY A 67 -13.64 -4.55 -1.40
N GLU A 68 -14.39 -3.97 -2.33
CA GLU A 68 -13.87 -3.01 -3.31
C GLU A 68 -13.53 -1.68 -2.64
N ASN A 69 -14.47 -1.15 -1.85
CA ASN A 69 -14.37 0.15 -1.17
C ASN A 69 -14.60 0.05 0.34
N MET A 70 -15.10 -1.10 0.82
CA MET A 70 -15.33 -1.37 2.24
C MET A 70 -14.64 -2.67 2.62
N LEU A 71 -14.26 -2.81 3.89
CA LEU A 71 -13.61 -4.04 4.37
C LEU A 71 -14.53 -5.26 4.25
N TYR A 72 -15.83 -5.06 4.44
CA TYR A 72 -16.84 -6.11 4.40
C TYR A 72 -17.96 -5.73 3.43
N GLU A 73 -18.33 -6.67 2.56
CA GLU A 73 -19.47 -6.55 1.67
C GLU A 73 -20.40 -7.76 1.85
N ARG A 74 -21.71 -7.51 1.76
CA ARG A 74 -22.74 -8.55 1.87
C ARG A 74 -23.81 -8.33 0.81
N THR A 75 -24.25 -9.42 0.20
CA THR A 75 -25.25 -9.40 -0.85
C THR A 75 -25.98 -10.75 -0.99
N GLU A 76 -27.07 -10.80 -1.75
CA GLU A 76 -27.93 -11.97 -1.91
C GLU A 76 -28.33 -12.14 -3.38
N TYR A 77 -28.28 -13.38 -3.88
CA TYR A 77 -28.58 -13.76 -5.27
C TYR A 77 -29.27 -15.10 -5.36
N ASP A 78 -30.06 -15.32 -6.41
CA ASP A 78 -30.68 -16.60 -6.76
C ASP A 78 -29.94 -17.35 -7.89
N GLU A 79 -29.07 -16.67 -8.63
CA GLU A 79 -28.29 -17.25 -9.73
C GLU A 79 -26.82 -17.51 -9.36
N TRP A 80 -26.33 -18.71 -9.68
CA TRP A 80 -24.93 -19.10 -9.42
C TRP A 80 -23.91 -18.24 -10.20
N GLU A 81 -24.26 -17.78 -11.40
CA GLU A 81 -23.35 -16.97 -12.20
C GLU A 81 -23.10 -15.59 -11.59
N GLU A 82 -24.07 -15.05 -10.86
CA GLU A 82 -23.86 -13.82 -10.08
C GLU A 82 -22.86 -14.08 -8.96
N ILE A 83 -22.92 -15.24 -8.29
CA ILE A 83 -21.92 -15.64 -7.29
C ILE A 83 -20.51 -15.67 -7.88
N LEU A 84 -20.34 -16.24 -9.07
CA LEU A 84 -19.03 -16.24 -9.74
C LEU A 84 -18.55 -14.83 -10.10
N TYR A 85 -19.45 -13.93 -10.50
CA TYR A 85 -19.10 -12.52 -10.74
C TYR A 85 -18.54 -11.84 -9.49
N TYR A 86 -19.22 -11.98 -8.34
CA TYR A 86 -18.73 -11.40 -7.07
C TYR A 86 -17.48 -12.09 -6.56
N PHE A 87 -17.37 -13.39 -6.78
CA PHE A 87 -16.16 -14.13 -6.45
C PHE A 87 -14.95 -13.62 -7.23
N ARG A 88 -15.08 -13.38 -8.54
CA ARG A 88 -14.02 -12.76 -9.36
C ARG A 88 -13.65 -11.36 -8.86
N ASN A 89 -14.65 -10.55 -8.50
CA ASN A 89 -14.40 -9.21 -7.94
C ASN A 89 -13.63 -9.30 -6.61
N TRP A 90 -14.04 -10.21 -5.72
CA TRP A 90 -13.34 -10.49 -4.48
C TRP A 90 -11.90 -10.94 -4.71
N LEU A 91 -11.64 -11.85 -5.67
CA LEU A 91 -10.26 -12.27 -6.00
C LEU A 91 -9.39 -11.10 -6.46
N SER A 92 -9.95 -10.15 -7.20
CA SER A 92 -9.27 -8.90 -7.59
C SER A 92 -8.91 -8.04 -6.37
N CYS A 93 -9.86 -7.87 -5.44
CA CYS A 93 -9.66 -7.13 -4.20
C CYS A 93 -8.66 -7.82 -3.28
N LEU A 94 -8.77 -9.14 -3.11
CA LEU A 94 -7.84 -9.95 -2.33
C LEU A 94 -6.42 -9.80 -2.86
N LYS A 95 -6.23 -9.94 -4.17
CA LYS A 95 -4.92 -9.77 -4.82
C LYS A 95 -4.34 -8.37 -4.58
N ARG A 96 -5.19 -7.34 -4.61
CA ARG A 96 -4.79 -5.96 -4.26
C ARG A 96 -4.27 -5.92 -2.82
N GLU A 97 -5.06 -6.34 -1.84
CA GLU A 97 -4.70 -6.24 -0.41
C GLU A 97 -3.45 -7.06 -0.05
N ILE A 98 -3.37 -8.34 -0.43
CA ILE A 98 -2.21 -9.19 -0.08
C ILE A 98 -0.90 -8.75 -0.75
N SER A 99 -0.99 -7.90 -1.78
CA SER A 99 0.17 -7.36 -2.48
C SER A 99 0.67 -6.05 -1.88
N GLN A 100 -0.13 -5.40 -1.04
CA GLN A 100 0.27 -4.18 -0.36
C GLN A 100 1.04 -4.53 0.92
N PRO A 101 2.18 -3.86 1.18
CA PRO A 101 2.78 -3.88 2.51
C PRO A 101 1.88 -3.12 3.50
N ASP A 102 1.79 -3.61 4.75
CA ASP A 102 1.15 -2.85 5.82
C ASP A 102 2.10 -1.76 6.32
N LEU A 103 1.99 -0.58 5.70
CA LEU A 103 2.82 0.58 6.04
C LEU A 103 2.57 1.09 7.48
N TRP A 104 1.42 0.80 8.08
CA TRP A 104 1.13 1.21 9.46
C TRP A 104 1.75 0.25 10.47
N GLU A 105 1.69 -1.06 10.23
CA GLU A 105 2.40 -2.04 11.04
C GLU A 105 3.92 -1.83 10.94
N GLU A 106 4.44 -1.48 9.75
CA GLU A 106 5.84 -1.09 9.58
C GLU A 106 6.19 0.15 10.42
N LEU A 107 5.31 1.15 10.50
CA LEU A 107 5.49 2.31 11.38
C LEU A 107 5.44 1.94 12.87
N GLU A 108 4.57 1.01 13.28
CA GLU A 108 4.50 0.54 14.67
C GLU A 108 5.72 -0.28 15.09
N LYS A 109 6.25 -1.12 14.20
CA LYS A 109 7.51 -1.85 14.43
C LYS A 109 8.67 -0.88 14.64
N ILE A 110 8.73 0.21 13.87
CA ILE A 110 9.70 1.28 14.08
C ILE A 110 9.54 1.91 15.48
N LYS A 111 8.29 2.18 15.92
CA LYS A 111 8.03 2.69 17.29
C LYS A 111 8.40 1.70 18.40
N MET A 112 8.23 0.40 18.16
CA MET A 112 8.54 -0.65 19.14
C MET A 112 10.03 -0.97 19.21
N ASP A 113 10.74 -0.96 18.09
CA ASP A 113 12.20 -1.16 18.07
C ASP A 113 12.96 0.04 18.67
N ASP A 114 12.32 1.22 18.72
CA ASP A 114 12.81 2.43 19.42
C ASP A 114 12.34 2.51 20.90
N LEU A 115 11.76 1.45 21.49
CA LEU A 115 11.48 1.41 22.94
C LEU A 115 12.77 1.26 23.75
N ILE A 116 13.36 2.43 23.99
CA ILE A 116 14.22 2.76 25.12
C ILE A 116 13.53 2.26 26.41
N PRO A 117 14.22 1.49 27.27
CA PRO A 117 13.66 0.98 28.52
C PRO A 117 13.66 2.09 29.58
N GLU A 118 12.77 3.08 29.49
CA GLU A 118 12.62 4.13 30.51
C GLU A 118 11.37 4.97 30.22
N LEU A 119 10.16 4.46 30.47
CA LEU A 119 8.95 5.29 30.47
C LEU A 119 7.87 4.68 31.37
N ASP A 120 8.22 4.56 32.66
CA ASP A 120 7.23 4.58 33.72
C ASP A 120 7.08 6.05 34.12
N GLY A 121 6.09 6.71 33.51
CA GLY A 121 5.76 8.11 33.74
C GLY A 121 6.50 9.07 32.82
N LEU A 122 5.79 9.62 31.83
CA LEU A 122 5.71 11.05 31.57
C LEU A 122 4.66 11.28 30.46
N GLU A 123 3.82 12.27 30.69
CA GLU A 123 2.70 12.70 29.86
C GLU A 123 3.19 13.06 28.45
N PHE A 124 2.64 12.40 27.43
CA PHE A 124 2.87 12.74 26.02
C PHE A 124 2.12 14.03 25.66
N GLU A 125 2.81 15.17 25.72
CA GLU A 125 2.40 16.40 25.04
C GLU A 125 3.28 16.64 23.79
N ASP A 126 2.72 16.35 22.61
CA ASP A 126 2.61 17.25 21.44
C ASP A 126 3.84 18.05 20.92
N LYS A 127 5.08 17.63 21.16
CA LYS A 127 6.26 18.45 20.76
C LYS A 127 7.09 18.00 19.56
N TYR A 128 7.00 16.76 19.09
CA TYR A 128 7.89 16.25 18.03
C TYR A 128 7.37 16.42 16.58
N GLU A 129 6.12 16.84 16.38
CA GLU A 129 5.55 17.02 15.02
C GLU A 129 5.87 18.38 14.36
N ARG A 130 6.43 19.34 15.10
CA ARG A 130 6.74 20.71 14.59
C ARG A 130 8.24 21.06 14.56
N GLU A 131 9.12 20.08 14.68
CA GLU A 131 10.56 20.37 14.66
C GLU A 131 11.08 20.53 13.23
N GLU A 132 11.87 21.59 13.02
CA GLU A 132 12.65 21.82 11.80
C GLU A 132 13.70 20.71 11.61
N PHE A 133 14.27 20.59 10.41
CA PHE A 133 15.42 19.71 10.20
C PHE A 133 16.64 20.24 10.95
N SER A 134 17.37 19.35 11.61
CA SER A 134 18.69 19.69 12.15
C SER A 134 19.66 20.03 11.02
N TYR A 135 20.70 20.80 11.33
CA TYR A 135 21.73 21.17 10.36
C TYR A 135 22.38 19.95 9.65
N ARG A 136 22.56 18.84 10.38
CA ARG A 136 23.10 17.60 9.83
C ARG A 136 22.14 16.95 8.83
N GLU A 137 20.85 16.91 9.14
CA GLU A 137 19.81 16.40 8.25
C GLU A 137 19.67 17.27 7.00
N VAL A 138 19.71 18.59 7.15
CA VAL A 138 19.73 19.54 6.03
C VAL A 138 20.88 19.22 5.08
N MET A 139 22.12 19.07 5.58
CA MET A 139 23.27 18.75 4.74
C MET A 139 23.11 17.41 3.99
N GLN A 140 22.55 16.40 4.64
CA GLN A 140 22.33 15.09 4.01
C GLN A 140 21.23 15.13 2.95
N ILE A 141 20.17 15.89 3.20
CA ILE A 141 19.10 16.12 2.24
C ILE A 141 19.61 16.90 1.03
N GLU A 142 20.40 17.96 1.24
CA GLU A 142 21.03 18.72 0.15
C GLU A 142 21.92 17.81 -0.71
N GLN A 143 22.67 16.89 -0.07
CA GLN A 143 23.47 15.90 -0.79
C GLN A 143 22.60 14.95 -1.61
N GLY A 144 21.53 14.39 -1.03
CA GLY A 144 20.61 13.50 -1.76
C GLY A 144 19.91 14.21 -2.94
N ILE A 145 19.53 15.48 -2.78
CA ILE A 145 18.99 16.29 -3.87
C ILE A 145 20.02 16.48 -4.98
N ASN A 146 21.30 16.69 -4.64
CA ASN A 146 22.36 16.80 -5.65
C ASN A 146 22.56 15.49 -6.42
N ASP A 147 22.44 14.34 -5.76
CA ASP A 147 22.50 13.03 -6.41
C ASP A 147 21.34 12.83 -7.39
N ILE A 148 20.11 13.23 -7.01
CA ILE A 148 18.97 13.28 -7.94
C ILE A 148 19.29 14.21 -9.11
N ARG A 149 19.80 15.42 -8.84
CA ARG A 149 20.09 16.41 -9.87
C ARG A 149 21.01 15.83 -10.94
N ASN A 150 22.11 15.23 -10.52
CA ASN A 150 23.09 14.64 -11.43
C ASN A 150 22.44 13.56 -12.31
N TYR A 151 21.68 12.66 -11.70
CA TYR A 151 20.98 11.61 -12.44
C TYR A 151 19.97 12.16 -13.45
N LEU A 152 19.14 13.13 -13.05
CA LEU A 152 18.11 13.70 -13.93
C LEU A 152 18.75 14.47 -15.10
N VAL A 153 19.82 15.22 -14.84
CA VAL A 153 20.56 15.95 -15.89
C VAL A 153 21.21 14.98 -16.88
N GLU A 154 21.84 13.90 -16.40
CA GLU A 154 22.37 12.84 -17.27
C GLU A 154 21.26 12.18 -18.10
N THR A 155 20.06 12.05 -17.53
CA THR A 155 18.92 11.36 -18.14
C THR A 155 18.18 12.23 -19.17
N SER A 156 18.20 13.56 -19.03
CA SER A 156 17.57 14.51 -19.96
C SER A 156 18.28 14.65 -21.31
N ASN A 157 19.34 13.88 -21.58
CA ASN A 157 20.06 13.84 -22.88
C ASN A 157 20.42 15.22 -23.46
N GLY A 158 20.67 16.23 -22.61
CA GLY A 158 21.00 17.59 -23.05
C GLY A 158 19.83 18.48 -23.47
N ASN A 159 18.58 18.16 -23.09
CA ASN A 159 17.46 19.09 -23.23
C ASN A 159 17.60 20.23 -22.20
N ASP A 160 18.14 21.37 -22.64
CA ASP A 160 18.40 22.54 -21.79
C ASP A 160 17.14 23.09 -21.09
N GLU A 161 15.95 22.95 -21.70
CA GLU A 161 14.70 23.40 -21.10
C GLU A 161 14.26 22.47 -19.96
N GLU A 162 14.34 21.16 -20.15
CA GLU A 162 14.07 20.16 -19.10
C GLU A 162 15.05 20.32 -17.94
N ILE A 163 16.35 20.44 -18.24
CA ILE A 163 17.42 20.62 -17.26
C ILE A 163 17.17 21.88 -16.42
N LYS A 164 16.75 22.97 -17.06
CA LYS A 164 16.42 24.23 -16.37
C LYS A 164 15.26 24.05 -15.40
N ILE A 165 14.18 23.39 -15.82
CA ILE A 165 13.00 23.16 -14.96
C ILE A 165 13.34 22.22 -13.80
N ILE A 166 14.11 21.16 -14.05
CA ILE A 166 14.60 20.23 -13.02
C ILE A 166 15.41 20.98 -11.97
N ASN A 167 16.39 21.79 -12.39
CA ASN A 167 17.22 22.54 -11.47
C ASN A 167 16.39 23.50 -10.61
N GLN A 168 15.47 24.25 -11.21
CA GLN A 168 14.58 25.15 -10.47
C GLN A 168 13.75 24.44 -9.40
N LYS A 169 13.24 23.24 -9.70
CA LYS A 169 12.45 22.44 -8.77
C LYS A 169 13.28 21.87 -7.62
N LEU A 170 14.48 21.39 -7.92
CA LEU A 170 15.40 20.85 -6.92
C LEU A 170 15.99 21.95 -6.03
N ASP A 171 16.26 23.14 -6.59
CA ASP A 171 16.72 24.30 -5.83
C ASP A 171 15.63 24.76 -4.84
N TYR A 172 14.36 24.76 -5.28
CA TYR A 172 13.23 25.03 -4.39
C TYR A 172 13.17 24.06 -3.20
N LEU A 173 13.39 22.75 -3.42
CA LEU A 173 13.43 21.76 -2.35
C LEU A 173 14.60 21.98 -1.39
N THR A 174 15.77 22.32 -1.93
CA THR A 174 16.99 22.65 -1.18
C THR A 174 16.79 23.88 -0.30
N ASP A 175 16.08 24.89 -0.78
CA ASP A 175 15.80 26.08 0.02
C ASP A 175 14.66 25.85 1.03
N ALA A 176 13.70 24.99 0.69
CA ALA A 176 12.57 24.67 1.57
C ALA A 176 13.00 23.90 2.83
N VAL A 177 14.00 23.01 2.72
CA VAL A 177 14.45 22.19 3.87
C VAL A 177 14.98 23.03 5.04
N LYS A 178 15.47 24.25 4.76
CA LYS A 178 16.05 25.17 5.74
C LYS A 178 15.02 25.94 6.56
N ARG A 179 13.75 25.91 6.16
CA ARG A 179 12.70 26.80 6.71
C ARG A 179 11.36 26.12 6.95
N MET A 180 11.21 24.86 6.57
CA MET A 180 9.94 24.13 6.65
C MET A 180 10.05 22.99 7.66
N GLY A 181 8.94 22.71 8.34
CA GLY A 181 8.82 21.55 9.21
C GLY A 181 9.01 20.26 8.43
N ARG A 182 9.51 19.22 9.11
CA ARG A 182 9.88 17.94 8.50
C ARG A 182 8.76 17.33 7.65
N THR A 183 7.53 17.37 8.15
CA THR A 183 6.35 16.81 7.48
C THR A 183 5.94 17.62 6.25
N ASP A 184 5.92 18.95 6.35
CA ASP A 184 5.53 19.82 5.24
C ASP A 184 6.52 19.73 4.08
N TRP A 185 7.81 19.69 4.39
CA TRP A 185 8.86 19.54 3.40
C TRP A 185 8.78 18.19 2.68
N LYS A 186 8.49 17.10 3.40
CA LYS A 186 8.31 15.76 2.81
C LYS A 186 7.16 15.73 1.80
N ASN A 187 6.02 16.33 2.15
CA ASN A 187 4.86 16.37 1.27
C ASN A 187 5.16 17.13 -0.03
N ILE A 188 5.89 18.25 0.07
CA ILE A 188 6.32 19.03 -1.09
C ILE A 188 7.34 18.25 -1.93
N PHE A 189 8.29 17.56 -1.30
CA PHE A 189 9.27 16.71 -1.98
C PHE A 189 8.59 15.64 -2.85
N ILE A 190 7.60 14.94 -2.31
CA ILE A 190 6.82 13.94 -3.06
C ILE A 190 6.14 14.58 -4.27
N GLY A 191 5.46 15.70 -4.06
CA GLY A 191 4.76 16.42 -5.14
C GLY A 191 5.70 16.84 -6.27
N VAL A 192 6.87 17.39 -5.93
CA VAL A 192 7.89 17.81 -6.90
C VAL A 192 8.45 16.61 -7.67
N MET A 193 8.73 15.50 -7.01
CA MET A 193 9.27 14.30 -7.66
C MET A 193 8.26 13.63 -8.60
N ILE A 194 6.98 13.60 -8.23
CA ILE A 194 5.89 13.13 -9.11
C ILE A 194 5.78 14.04 -10.33
N ASP A 195 5.83 15.35 -10.13
CA ASP A 195 5.73 16.33 -11.22
C ASP A 195 6.90 16.22 -12.21
N ILE A 196 8.14 16.02 -11.73
CA ILE A 196 9.29 15.73 -12.58
C ILE A 196 9.09 14.41 -13.35
N GLY A 197 8.66 13.35 -12.67
CA GLY A 197 8.49 12.03 -13.27
C GLY A 197 7.36 11.94 -14.31
N ILE A 198 6.26 12.68 -14.13
CA ILE A 198 5.11 12.65 -15.03
C ILE A 198 5.26 13.67 -16.16
N ASN A 199 5.66 14.91 -15.85
CA ASN A 199 5.53 16.03 -16.77
C ASN A 199 6.83 16.43 -17.48
N ILE A 200 8.00 16.08 -16.92
CA ILE A 200 9.29 16.47 -17.51
C ILE A 200 9.90 15.28 -18.25
N ILE A 201 9.77 14.07 -17.70
CA ILE A 201 10.44 12.89 -18.26
C ILE A 201 9.48 12.11 -19.15
N SER A 202 9.63 12.36 -20.46
CA SER A 202 8.79 11.77 -21.50
C SER A 202 9.08 10.28 -21.76
N ASN A 203 10.16 9.72 -21.19
CA ASN A 203 10.58 8.34 -21.44
C ASN A 203 10.09 7.36 -20.36
N PRO A 204 9.27 6.35 -20.71
CA PRO A 204 8.68 5.39 -19.77
C PRO A 204 9.71 4.54 -19.00
N VAL A 205 10.87 4.23 -19.58
CA VAL A 205 11.94 3.45 -18.90
C VAL A 205 12.63 4.30 -17.82
N GLN A 206 12.71 5.60 -18.04
CA GLN A 206 13.34 6.54 -17.11
C GLN A 206 12.44 6.80 -15.88
N ARG A 207 11.11 6.80 -16.05
CA ARG A 207 10.12 6.95 -14.97
C ARG A 207 10.25 5.86 -13.89
N GLN A 208 10.50 4.62 -14.30
CA GLN A 208 10.65 3.49 -13.37
C GLN A 208 11.89 3.63 -12.47
N LYS A 209 13.03 4.03 -13.05
CA LYS A 209 14.27 4.24 -12.28
C LYS A 209 14.16 5.42 -11.31
N ILE A 210 13.43 6.46 -11.67
CA ILE A 210 13.16 7.60 -10.79
C ILE A 210 12.30 7.18 -9.61
N GLY A 211 11.25 6.38 -9.84
CA GLY A 211 10.48 5.78 -8.75
C GLY A 211 11.36 5.03 -7.76
N GLN A 212 12.34 4.28 -8.26
CA GLN A 212 13.27 3.51 -7.41
C GLN A 212 14.28 4.40 -6.68
N MET A 213 14.74 5.50 -7.28
CA MET A 213 15.59 6.49 -6.62
C MET A 213 14.86 7.27 -5.54
N ILE A 214 13.61 7.67 -5.81
CA ILE A 214 12.72 8.25 -4.81
C ILE A 214 12.63 7.30 -3.61
N GLN A 215 12.33 6.02 -3.84
CA GLN A 215 12.29 5.00 -2.78
C GLN A 215 13.62 4.84 -2.03
N ASN A 216 14.75 4.82 -2.73
CA ASN A 216 16.06 4.68 -2.10
C ASN A 216 16.44 5.91 -1.25
N MET A 217 16.07 7.11 -1.69
CA MET A 217 16.24 8.32 -0.90
C MET A 217 15.28 8.40 0.27
N PHE A 218 14.03 7.94 0.10
CA PHE A 218 13.12 7.77 1.23
C PHE A 218 13.72 6.81 2.25
N SER A 219 14.25 5.67 1.81
CA SER A 219 14.96 4.74 2.71
C SER A 219 16.18 5.39 3.37
N GLY A 220 16.94 6.22 2.64
CA GLY A 220 18.07 6.96 3.18
C GLY A 220 17.69 8.02 4.22
N ILE A 221 16.67 8.83 3.93
CA ILE A 221 16.17 9.89 4.83
C ILE A 221 15.48 9.27 6.05
N VAL A 222 14.70 8.20 5.87
CA VAL A 222 14.10 7.44 6.98
C VAL A 222 15.18 6.84 7.86
N LYS A 223 16.21 6.22 7.29
CA LYS A 223 17.36 5.71 8.05
C LYS A 223 18.13 6.78 8.81
N LEU A 224 18.14 8.04 8.35
CA LEU A 224 18.83 9.14 9.01
C LEU A 224 18.05 9.74 10.18
N ILE A 225 16.73 9.59 10.17
CA ILE A 225 15.83 9.96 11.27
C ILE A 225 15.74 8.83 12.32
N SER A 226 16.14 7.60 11.95
CA SER A 226 16.13 6.40 12.79
C SER A 226 17.50 5.95 13.29
N ILE A 227 18.48 6.87 13.43
CA ILE A 227 19.74 6.56 14.15
C ILE A 227 19.61 7.13 15.56
N PRO A 228 19.87 6.34 16.63
CA PRO A 228 19.78 6.79 18.02
C PRO A 228 20.75 7.95 18.35
#